data_AF-A0A1X7VY44-F1
#
_entry.id   AF-A0A1X7VY44-F1
#
_cell.length_a   1.000
_cell.length_b   1.000
_cell.length_c   1.000
_cell.angle_alpha   90.00
_cell.angle_beta   90.00
_cell.angle_gamma   90.00
#
_symmetry.space_group_name_H-M   'P 1'
#
loop_
_entity.id
_entity.type
_entity.pdbx_description
1 polymer ?
#
loop_
_entity_poly.entity_id
_entity_poly.type
_entity_poly.pdbx_seq_one_letter_code
_entity_poly.pdbx_strand_id
1 'polypeptide(L)'
;MVSSPTVITSRLATPATQAGHDNRVSSDNAPTSHVEHLRERLNEQGLSSQATDLILSSWRTKTNKLYDSLFRQWNRWCTKRDSNPFSGPVCEVANFLPTIYQEGYQYNSVNAYRSAISSVHEKLDGLLVGQHPIITRLVQGVFNVRSPIPRYSNTWDVQRVLNYLDSQGKKHPYHQRL
;
A
#
# COMPACT_ATOMS: atom_id res chain seq x y z
N MET A 1 -19.82 17.67 -56.34
CA MET A 1 -19.93 16.23 -56.67
C MET A 1 -20.38 15.51 -55.41
N VAL A 2 -21.69 15.38 -55.22
CA VAL A 2 -22.47 14.11 -55.27
C VAL A 2 -22.03 13.15 -54.15
N SER A 3 -22.82 12.69 -53.17
CA SER A 3 -24.21 12.87 -52.75
C SER A 3 -24.35 12.21 -51.36
N SER A 4 -25.31 12.65 -50.54
CA SER A 4 -25.91 11.81 -49.48
C SER A 4 -26.74 10.67 -50.11
N PRO A 5 -27.20 9.69 -49.31
CA PRO A 5 -28.63 9.77 -48.99
C PRO A 5 -29.03 9.34 -47.58
N THR A 6 -30.19 9.87 -47.20
CA THR A 6 -31.02 9.61 -46.02
C THR A 6 -32.09 8.56 -46.32
N VAL A 7 -32.46 7.71 -45.35
CA VAL A 7 -33.75 6.98 -45.24
C VAL A 7 -34.01 6.78 -43.72
N ILE A 8 -34.84 7.57 -43.01
CA ILE A 8 -36.32 7.53 -42.80
C ILE A 8 -36.94 6.13 -42.69
N THR A 9 -37.46 5.75 -41.52
CA THR A 9 -38.86 5.27 -41.33
C THR A 9 -39.22 5.08 -39.84
N SER A 10 -40.41 5.58 -39.52
CA SER A 10 -41.19 5.65 -38.27
C SER A 10 -41.61 4.32 -37.61
N ARG A 11 -41.92 4.35 -36.30
CA ARG A 11 -43.30 4.25 -35.71
C ARG A 11 -43.32 4.07 -34.17
N LEU A 12 -44.37 4.64 -33.54
CA LEU A 12 -44.78 4.48 -32.14
C LEU A 12 -45.27 3.06 -31.79
N ALA A 13 -45.06 2.61 -30.54
CA ALA A 13 -46.09 2.14 -29.57
C ALA A 13 -45.51 1.22 -28.47
N THR A 14 -45.80 1.53 -27.20
CA THR A 14 -45.84 0.61 -26.02
C THR A 14 -47.18 -0.17 -26.04
N PRO A 15 -47.42 -1.34 -25.37
CA PRO A 15 -47.02 -1.68 -23.98
C PRO A 15 -46.78 -3.19 -23.62
N ALA A 16 -46.53 -3.41 -22.31
CA ALA A 16 -46.82 -4.60 -21.48
C ALA A 16 -45.74 -5.70 -21.25
N THR A 17 -45.19 -5.65 -20.03
CA THR A 17 -44.97 -6.73 -19.04
C THR A 17 -44.69 -8.16 -19.53
N GLN A 18 -43.45 -8.62 -19.31
CA GLN A 18 -43.18 -9.99 -18.82
C GLN A 18 -42.02 -9.99 -17.81
N ALA A 19 -42.24 -10.74 -16.74
CA ALA A 19 -41.33 -10.98 -15.63
C ALA A 19 -40.12 -11.83 -16.03
N GLY A 20 -38.99 -11.68 -15.33
CA GLY A 20 -37.95 -12.72 -15.32
C GLY A 20 -36.53 -12.21 -15.10
N HIS A 21 -36.06 -12.41 -13.85
CA HIS A 21 -34.70 -12.78 -13.44
C HIS A 21 -33.49 -11.91 -13.83
N ASP A 22 -32.74 -11.58 -12.77
CA ASP A 22 -31.28 -11.44 -12.67
C ASP A 22 -30.65 -10.22 -13.38
N ASN A 23 -29.64 -9.55 -12.85
CA ASN A 23 -28.66 -9.96 -11.86
C ASN A 23 -28.19 -8.66 -11.19
N ARG A 24 -28.58 -8.45 -9.92
CA ARG A 24 -28.01 -7.35 -9.14
C ARG A 24 -26.59 -7.77 -8.83
N VAL A 25 -25.63 -7.30 -9.63
CA VAL A 25 -24.20 -7.49 -9.38
C VAL A 25 -23.94 -6.98 -7.95
N SER A 26 -23.78 -7.95 -7.04
CA SER A 26 -23.46 -7.71 -5.65
C SER A 26 -22.10 -7.04 -5.58
N SER A 27 -22.13 -5.72 -5.43
CA SER A 27 -21.00 -4.92 -4.98
C SER A 27 -20.72 -5.27 -3.52
N ASP A 28 -19.98 -6.34 -3.24
CA ASP A 28 -19.51 -6.60 -1.87
C ASP A 28 -18.24 -7.46 -1.69
N ASN A 29 -17.41 -7.66 -2.71
CA ASN A 29 -16.14 -8.40 -2.57
C ASN A 29 -14.94 -7.62 -3.11
N ALA A 30 -14.73 -6.38 -2.66
CA ALA A 30 -13.41 -5.77 -2.82
C ALA A 30 -12.44 -6.47 -1.85
N PRO A 31 -11.32 -7.06 -2.32
CA PRO A 31 -10.36 -7.72 -1.45
C PRO A 31 -9.89 -6.75 -0.37
N THR A 32 -10.28 -7.02 0.88
CA THR A 32 -9.88 -6.22 2.06
C THR A 32 -8.49 -6.61 2.58
N SER A 33 -7.88 -7.63 1.97
CA SER A 33 -6.60 -8.23 2.34
C SER A 33 -5.60 -8.08 1.20
N HIS A 34 -4.46 -7.45 1.50
CA HIS A 34 -3.33 -7.26 0.60
C HIS A 34 -2.81 -8.60 0.05
N VAL A 35 -2.71 -9.61 0.92
CA VAL A 35 -2.20 -10.94 0.60
C VAL A 35 -3.15 -11.70 -0.32
N GLU A 36 -4.46 -11.51 -0.17
CA GLU A 36 -5.44 -12.24 -0.98
C GLU A 36 -5.42 -11.76 -2.44
N HIS A 37 -5.35 -10.45 -2.65
CA HIS A 37 -5.19 -9.91 -3.99
C HIS A 37 -3.88 -10.39 -4.66
N LEU A 38 -2.78 -10.49 -3.91
CA LEU A 38 -1.54 -11.06 -4.44
C LEU A 38 -1.68 -12.54 -4.80
N ARG A 39 -2.39 -13.32 -3.97
CA ARG A 39 -2.68 -14.73 -4.26
C ARG A 39 -3.46 -14.88 -5.57
N GLU A 40 -4.53 -14.11 -5.72
CA GLU A 40 -5.35 -14.09 -6.94
C GLU A 40 -4.49 -13.78 -8.17
N ARG A 41 -3.71 -12.70 -8.14
CA ARG A 41 -2.83 -12.32 -9.27
C ARG A 41 -1.77 -13.37 -9.61
N LEU A 42 -1.16 -14.02 -8.61
CA LEU A 42 -0.17 -15.06 -8.85
C LEU A 42 -0.81 -16.31 -9.47
N ASN A 43 -2.03 -16.64 -9.04
CA ASN A 43 -2.80 -17.74 -9.64
C ASN A 43 -3.20 -17.43 -11.08
N GLU A 44 -3.59 -16.19 -11.40
CA GLU A 44 -3.86 -15.74 -12.78
C GLU A 44 -2.62 -15.82 -13.69
N GLN A 45 -1.42 -15.73 -13.12
CA GLN A 45 -0.16 -15.96 -13.84
C GLN A 45 0.15 -17.45 -14.09
N GLY A 46 -0.72 -18.36 -13.65
CA GLY A 46 -0.55 -19.81 -13.83
C GLY A 46 0.45 -20.45 -12.87
N LEU A 47 0.79 -19.78 -11.75
CA LEU A 47 1.66 -20.35 -10.72
C LEU A 47 0.93 -21.45 -9.94
N SER A 48 1.68 -22.48 -9.52
CA SER A 48 1.14 -23.52 -8.64
C SER A 48 0.86 -22.95 -7.24
N SER A 49 -0.08 -23.56 -6.52
CA SER A 49 -0.39 -23.17 -5.13
C SER A 49 0.86 -23.18 -4.23
N GLN A 50 1.72 -24.18 -4.39
CA GLN A 50 2.98 -24.28 -3.65
C GLN A 50 3.94 -23.11 -3.95
N ALA A 51 4.06 -22.71 -5.22
CA ALA A 51 4.89 -21.57 -5.59
C ALA A 51 4.29 -20.26 -5.06
N THR A 52 2.96 -20.09 -5.19
CA THR A 52 2.22 -18.94 -4.66
C THR A 52 2.40 -18.82 -3.14
N ASP A 53 2.22 -19.89 -2.38
CA ASP A 53 2.37 -19.86 -0.92
C ASP A 53 3.82 -19.54 -0.49
N LEU A 54 4.82 -20.07 -1.21
CA LEU A 54 6.22 -19.74 -0.94
C LEU A 54 6.52 -18.26 -1.24
N ILE A 55 6.02 -17.72 -2.36
CA ILE A 55 6.16 -16.29 -2.69
C ILE A 55 5.49 -15.42 -1.63
N LEU A 56 4.25 -15.74 -1.24
CA LEU A 56 3.50 -14.98 -0.22
C LEU A 56 4.17 -15.06 1.16
N SER A 57 4.91 -16.13 1.46
CA SER A 57 5.69 -16.26 2.69
C SER A 57 6.96 -15.40 2.75
N SER A 58 7.37 -14.79 1.62
CA SER A 58 8.52 -13.88 1.59
C SER A 58 8.32 -12.64 2.44
N TRP A 59 7.07 -12.22 2.66
CA TRP A 59 6.73 -11.18 3.61
C TRP A 59 6.52 -11.77 5.01
N ARG A 60 7.28 -11.26 5.98
CA ARG A 60 7.08 -11.59 7.40
C ARG A 60 5.66 -11.22 7.82
N THR A 61 5.08 -11.98 8.74
CA THR A 61 3.72 -11.76 9.26
C THR A 61 3.47 -10.32 9.73
N LYS A 62 4.46 -9.69 10.37
CA LYS A 62 4.37 -8.28 10.79
C LYS A 62 4.23 -7.32 9.61
N THR A 63 4.97 -7.58 8.53
CA THR A 63 4.93 -6.77 7.30
C THR A 63 3.58 -6.93 6.61
N ASN A 64 3.04 -8.15 6.51
CA ASN A 64 1.71 -8.37 5.93
C ASN A 64 0.63 -7.61 6.71
N LYS A 65 0.59 -7.75 8.04
CA LYS A 65 -0.38 -7.01 8.87
C LYS A 65 -0.25 -5.49 8.72
N LEU A 66 0.98 -4.99 8.61
CA LEU A 66 1.22 -3.57 8.35
C LEU A 66 0.67 -3.18 6.97
N TYR A 67 1.02 -3.94 5.92
CA TYR A 67 0.60 -3.64 4.55
C TYR A 67 -0.92 -3.74 4.40
N ASP A 68 -1.58 -4.72 5.03
CA ASP A 68 -3.04 -4.79 5.12
C ASP A 68 -3.64 -3.52 5.71
N SER A 69 -3.10 -3.05 6.84
CA SER A 69 -3.57 -1.84 7.51
C SER A 69 -3.41 -0.59 6.63
N LEU A 70 -2.24 -0.42 6.01
CA LEU A 70 -1.95 0.68 5.11
C LEU A 70 -2.82 0.62 3.84
N PHE A 71 -2.97 -0.57 3.26
CA PHE A 71 -3.79 -0.80 2.07
C PHE A 71 -5.26 -0.52 2.34
N ARG A 72 -5.81 -0.83 3.53
CA ARG A 72 -7.19 -0.47 3.87
C ARG A 72 -7.43 1.03 3.84
N GLN A 73 -6.49 1.85 4.30
CA GLN A 73 -6.63 3.31 4.22
C GLN A 73 -6.58 3.80 2.77
N TRP A 74 -5.69 3.23 1.94
CA TRP A 74 -5.67 3.48 0.50
C TRP A 74 -6.97 3.05 -0.19
N ASN A 75 -7.48 1.85 0.10
CA ASN A 75 -8.74 1.37 -0.45
C ASN A 75 -9.89 2.32 -0.10
N ARG A 76 -9.98 2.77 1.17
CA ARG A 76 -10.96 3.79 1.57
C ARG A 76 -10.83 5.10 0.79
N TRP A 77 -9.62 5.52 0.45
CA TRP A 77 -9.38 6.70 -0.38
C TRP A 77 -9.94 6.52 -1.79
N CYS A 78 -9.70 5.36 -2.40
CA CYS A 78 -10.17 5.00 -3.74
C CYS A 78 -11.68 4.84 -3.79
N THR A 79 -12.28 4.11 -2.84
CA THR A 79 -13.73 3.90 -2.76
C THR A 79 -14.49 5.22 -2.67
N LYS A 80 -13.97 6.22 -1.93
CA LYS A 80 -14.59 7.56 -1.85
C LYS A 80 -14.60 8.33 -3.17
N ARG A 81 -13.78 7.91 -4.14
CA ARG A 81 -13.58 8.57 -5.43
C ARG A 81 -14.08 7.74 -6.61
N ASP A 82 -14.68 6.59 -6.34
CA ASP A 82 -15.06 5.62 -7.37
C ASP A 82 -13.86 5.17 -8.23
N SER A 83 -12.68 5.10 -7.61
CA SER A 83 -11.44 4.65 -8.24
C SER A 83 -11.12 3.21 -7.88
N ASN A 84 -10.47 2.47 -8.79
CA ASN A 84 -9.97 1.13 -8.49
C ASN A 84 -8.67 1.21 -7.64
N PRO A 85 -8.55 0.51 -6.50
CA PRO A 85 -7.35 0.53 -5.67
C PRO A 85 -6.17 -0.27 -6.22
N PHE A 86 -6.39 -1.14 -7.21
CA PHE A 86 -5.36 -2.02 -7.81
C PHE A 86 -4.85 -1.52 -9.17
N SER A 87 -5.60 -0.63 -9.83
CA SER A 87 -5.24 -0.06 -11.12
C SER A 87 -5.78 1.35 -11.24
N GLY A 88 -5.03 2.23 -11.90
CA GLY A 88 -5.41 3.63 -12.04
C GLY A 88 -4.25 4.50 -12.50
N PRO A 89 -4.52 5.79 -12.79
CA PRO A 89 -3.47 6.71 -13.20
C PRO A 89 -2.58 7.11 -12.03
N VAL A 90 -1.34 7.51 -12.34
CA VAL A 90 -0.35 7.96 -11.33
C VAL A 90 -0.88 9.07 -10.42
N CYS A 91 -1.77 9.93 -10.94
CA CYS A 91 -2.32 11.04 -10.18
C CYS A 91 -3.13 10.59 -8.95
N GLU A 92 -3.79 9.42 -8.98
CA GLU A 92 -4.55 8.92 -7.83
C GLU A 92 -3.63 8.66 -6.64
N VAL A 93 -2.52 7.96 -6.88
CA VAL A 93 -1.51 7.68 -5.84
C VAL A 93 -0.79 8.97 -5.43
N ALA A 94 -0.44 9.82 -6.41
CA ALA A 94 0.25 11.08 -6.15
C ALA A 94 -0.60 12.06 -5.32
N ASN A 95 -1.92 12.04 -5.46
CA ASN A 95 -2.83 12.87 -4.67
C ASN A 95 -3.14 12.30 -3.28
N PHE A 96 -3.00 10.99 -3.10
CA PHE A 96 -3.19 10.32 -1.80
C PHE A 96 -2.03 10.53 -0.83
N LEU A 97 -0.79 10.36 -1.26
CA LEU A 97 0.37 10.42 -0.35
C LEU A 97 0.48 11.77 0.43
N PRO A 98 0.17 12.93 -0.16
CA PRO A 98 0.11 14.20 0.57
C PRO A 98 -0.95 14.23 1.67
N THR A 99 -2.08 13.53 1.52
CA THR A 99 -3.13 13.53 2.57
C THR A 99 -2.66 12.76 3.79
N ILE A 100 -1.94 11.65 3.59
CA ILE A 100 -1.28 10.94 4.68
C ILE A 100 -0.25 11.85 5.38
N TYR A 101 0.54 12.62 4.62
CA TYR A 101 1.46 13.59 5.22
C TYR A 101 0.73 14.68 6.04
N GLN A 102 -0.39 15.20 5.52
CA GLN A 102 -1.24 16.19 6.19
C GLN A 102 -1.90 15.66 7.46
N GLU A 103 -2.20 14.36 7.52
CA GLU A 103 -2.67 13.66 8.74
C GLU A 103 -1.57 13.57 9.84
N GLY A 104 -0.35 14.05 9.59
CA GLY A 104 0.72 14.13 10.59
C GLY A 104 1.72 12.97 10.53
N TYR A 105 1.55 12.03 9.59
CA TYR A 105 2.48 10.92 9.42
C TYR A 105 3.89 11.40 9.01
N GLN A 106 4.91 10.65 9.45
CA GLN A 106 6.31 10.93 9.13
C GLN A 106 6.72 10.32 7.78
N TYR A 107 7.88 10.74 7.27
CA TYR A 107 8.46 10.19 6.03
C TYR A 107 8.45 8.66 5.97
N ASN A 108 8.87 7.98 7.04
CA ASN A 108 8.91 6.51 7.07
C ASN A 108 7.52 5.88 6.87
N SER A 109 6.47 6.50 7.42
CA SER A 109 5.09 6.06 7.24
C SER A 109 4.61 6.30 5.82
N VAL A 110 4.85 7.49 5.25
CA VAL A 110 4.49 7.79 3.85
C VAL A 110 5.21 6.85 2.88
N ASN A 111 6.48 6.55 3.14
CA ASN A 111 7.25 5.59 2.33
C ASN A 111 6.76 4.14 2.51
N ALA A 112 6.22 3.79 3.68
CA ALA A 112 5.56 2.51 3.90
C ALA A 112 4.25 2.41 3.10
N TYR A 113 3.42 3.47 3.04
CA TYR A 113 2.25 3.53 2.17
C TYR A 113 2.63 3.36 0.69
N ARG A 114 3.65 4.10 0.22
CA ARG A 114 4.20 3.94 -1.14
C ARG A 114 4.58 2.48 -1.42
N SER A 115 5.28 1.83 -0.49
CA SER A 115 5.72 0.44 -0.65
C SER A 115 4.56 -0.55 -0.65
N ALA A 116 3.58 -0.36 0.24
CA ALA A 116 2.38 -1.19 0.30
C ALA A 116 1.57 -1.09 -1.01
N ILE A 117 1.30 0.12 -1.49
CA ILE A 117 0.60 0.34 -2.76
C ILE A 117 1.39 -0.28 -3.93
N SER A 118 2.70 -0.05 -3.98
CA SER A 118 3.56 -0.59 -5.05
C SER A 118 3.61 -2.11 -5.14
N SER A 119 3.25 -2.81 -4.06
CA SER A 119 3.24 -4.28 -4.07
C SER A 119 1.98 -4.87 -4.71
N VAL A 120 0.85 -4.18 -4.64
CA VAL A 120 -0.46 -4.66 -5.15
C VAL A 120 -0.88 -3.98 -6.44
N HIS A 121 -0.55 -2.70 -6.59
CA HIS A 121 -0.99 -1.91 -7.72
C HIS A 121 -0.31 -2.38 -9.02
N GLU A 122 -1.03 -2.28 -10.12
CA GLU A 122 -0.49 -2.47 -11.46
C GLU A 122 0.61 -1.46 -11.78
N LYS A 123 1.38 -1.75 -12.84
CA LYS A 123 2.44 -0.86 -13.27
C LYS A 123 1.85 0.45 -13.81
N LEU A 124 2.38 1.57 -13.35
CA LEU A 124 2.13 2.92 -13.86
C LEU A 124 3.13 3.21 -14.96
N ASP A 125 2.68 3.40 -16.19
CA ASP A 125 3.55 3.65 -17.36
C ASP A 125 4.67 2.60 -17.49
N GLY A 126 4.35 1.33 -17.19
CA GLY A 126 5.31 0.21 -17.23
C GLY A 126 6.25 0.11 -16.01
N LEU A 127 6.17 1.05 -15.06
CA LEU A 127 6.98 1.08 -13.84
C LEU A 127 6.16 0.69 -12.61
N LEU A 128 6.81 0.12 -11.59
CA LEU A 128 6.17 -0.06 -10.29
C LEU A 128 5.87 1.32 -9.67
N VAL A 129 4.78 1.43 -8.91
CA VAL A 129 4.39 2.69 -8.24
C VAL A 129 5.54 3.30 -7.45
N GLY A 130 6.33 2.48 -6.75
CA GLY A 130 7.47 2.96 -6.00
C GLY A 130 8.56 3.57 -6.90
N GLN A 131 8.74 3.07 -8.11
CA GLN A 131 9.78 3.50 -9.04
C GLN A 131 9.35 4.66 -9.94
N HIS A 132 8.06 5.01 -9.93
CA HIS A 132 7.54 6.06 -10.78
C HIS A 132 8.11 7.45 -10.39
N PRO A 133 8.70 8.22 -11.32
CA PRO A 133 9.44 9.46 -11.00
C PRO A 133 8.64 10.49 -10.20
N ILE A 134 7.36 10.67 -10.53
CA ILE A 134 6.45 11.58 -9.81
C ILE A 134 6.31 11.16 -8.34
N ILE A 135 6.12 9.86 -8.10
CA ILE A 135 5.92 9.31 -6.75
C ILE A 135 7.22 9.39 -5.94
N THR A 136 8.35 9.04 -6.56
CA THR A 136 9.67 9.15 -5.91
C THR A 136 9.98 10.61 -5.56
N ARG A 137 9.71 11.56 -6.46
CA ARG A 137 9.94 12.99 -6.22
C ARG A 137 9.03 13.54 -5.12
N LEU A 138 7.77 13.10 -5.07
CA LEU A 138 6.84 13.46 -4.00
C LEU A 138 7.33 13.00 -2.63
N VAL A 139 7.72 11.74 -2.51
CA VAL A 139 8.22 11.17 -1.25
C VAL A 139 9.55 11.83 -0.84
N GLN A 140 10.40 12.20 -1.81
CA GLN A 140 11.59 13.03 -1.55
C GLN A 140 11.22 14.43 -1.02
N GLY A 141 10.15 15.04 -1.53
CA GLY A 141 9.61 16.29 -1.01
C GLY A 141 9.22 16.16 0.47
N VAL A 142 8.52 15.08 0.82
CA VAL A 142 8.16 14.77 2.23
C VAL A 142 9.41 14.64 3.10
N PHE A 143 10.45 13.95 2.62
CA PHE A 143 11.73 13.85 3.32
C PHE A 143 12.34 15.23 3.59
N ASN A 144 12.44 16.07 2.56
CA ASN A 144 13.08 17.38 2.68
C ASN A 144 12.31 18.34 3.61
N VAL A 145 10.98 18.29 3.61
CA VAL A 145 10.15 19.15 4.47
C VAL A 145 10.14 18.66 5.91
N ARG A 146 10.12 17.33 6.14
CA ARG A 146 10.08 16.73 7.47
C ARG A 146 11.06 15.56 7.54
N SER A 147 12.34 15.89 7.63
CA SER A 147 13.41 14.90 7.77
C SER A 147 13.21 14.07 9.05
N PRO A 148 13.39 12.74 9.01
CA PRO A 148 13.40 11.92 10.20
C PRO A 148 14.46 12.40 11.18
N ILE A 149 14.06 12.62 12.44
CA ILE A 149 14.99 12.95 13.51
C ILE A 149 15.63 11.64 14.00
N PRO A 150 16.96 11.57 14.13
CA PRO A 150 17.62 10.40 14.70
C PRO A 150 17.06 10.06 16.08
N ARG A 151 16.87 8.77 16.36
CA ARG A 151 16.36 8.32 17.68
C ARG A 151 17.27 8.72 18.84
N TYR A 152 18.56 8.84 18.57
CA TYR A 152 19.57 9.23 19.54
C TYR A 152 20.20 10.54 19.06
N SER A 153 20.06 11.59 19.85
CA SER A 153 20.73 12.87 19.59
C SER A 153 22.22 12.81 19.88
N ASN A 154 22.61 11.95 20.83
CA ASN A 154 23.98 11.75 21.27
C ASN A 154 24.23 10.26 21.53
N THR A 155 25.46 9.81 21.31
CA THR A 155 25.94 8.51 21.78
C THR A 155 26.53 8.66 23.19
N TRP A 156 26.39 7.63 24.03
CA TRP A 156 27.03 7.60 25.35
C TRP A 156 28.54 7.51 25.18
N ASP A 157 29.29 8.16 26.09
CA ASP A 157 30.75 8.01 26.16
C ASP A 157 31.09 6.60 26.65
N VAL A 158 31.67 5.81 25.75
CA VAL A 158 32.02 4.41 26.00
C VAL A 158 32.99 4.29 27.17
N GLN A 159 33.96 5.20 27.28
CA GLN A 159 34.94 5.18 28.37
C GLN A 159 34.26 5.41 29.71
N ARG A 160 33.29 6.33 29.77
CA ARG A 160 32.54 6.59 31.01
C ARG A 160 31.76 5.37 31.49
N VAL A 161 31.13 4.62 30.57
CA VAL A 161 30.37 3.40 30.92
C VAL A 161 31.31 2.27 31.30
N LEU A 162 32.41 2.06 30.57
CA LEU A 162 33.41 1.04 30.91
C LEU A 162 34.04 1.30 32.28
N ASN A 163 34.42 2.55 32.57
CA ASN A 163 34.96 2.94 33.87
C ASN A 163 33.94 2.72 35.00
N TYR A 164 32.66 3.01 34.75
CA TYR A 164 31.60 2.73 35.71
C TYR A 164 31.47 1.23 35.98
N LEU A 165 31.39 0.39 34.95
CA LEU A 165 31.27 -1.07 35.09
C LEU A 165 32.48 -1.69 35.81
N ASP A 166 33.70 -1.25 35.50
CA ASP A 166 34.92 -1.68 36.19
C ASP A 166 34.88 -1.30 37.69
N SER A 167 34.36 -0.11 38.02
CA SER A 167 34.20 0.33 39.41
C SER A 167 33.16 -0.47 40.20
N GLN A 168 32.18 -1.10 39.54
CA GLN A 168 31.17 -1.95 40.18
C GLN A 168 31.69 -3.37 40.44
N GLY A 169 32.51 -3.92 39.54
CA GLY A 169 33.13 -5.25 39.70
C GLY A 169 34.04 -5.34 40.93
N LYS A 170 34.65 -4.23 41.35
CA LYS A 170 35.53 -4.14 42.52
C LYS A 170 34.77 -4.10 43.87
N LYS A 171 33.44 -3.97 43.86
CA LYS A 171 32.63 -3.77 45.09
C LYS A 171 31.93 -5.03 45.61
N HIS A 172 32.16 -6.20 45.03
CA HIS A 172 31.59 -7.45 45.56
C HIS A 172 32.65 -8.20 46.41
N PRO A 173 32.69 -8.02 47.75
CA PRO A 173 33.47 -8.93 48.58
C PRO A 173 32.83 -10.31 48.49
N TYR A 174 33.65 -11.32 48.22
CA TYR A 174 33.24 -12.72 48.33
C TYR A 174 32.71 -12.96 49.75
N HIS A 175 31.45 -13.37 49.88
CA HIS A 175 30.99 -14.01 51.11
C HIS A 175 31.80 -15.30 51.28
N GLN A 176 32.78 -15.29 52.18
CA GLN A 176 33.44 -16.49 52.68
C GLN A 176 32.36 -17.39 53.30
N ARG A 177 32.08 -18.53 52.67
CA ARG A 177 31.34 -19.62 53.32
C ARG A 177 32.35 -20.45 54.11
N LEU A 178 32.05 -20.60 55.40
CA LEU A 178 32.64 -21.56 56.32
C LEU A 178 32.35 -23.00 55.87
#